data_AF-A0A0D6MKI3-F1
#
_entry.id   AF-A0A0D6MKI3-F1
#
_cell.length_a   1.000
_cell.length_b   1.000
_cell.length_c   1.000
_cell.angle_alpha   90.00
_cell.angle_beta   90.00
_cell.angle_gamma   90.00
#
_symmetry.space_group_name_H-M   'P 1'
#
loop_
_entity.id
_entity.type
_entity.pdbx_description
1 polymer ?
#
loop_
_entity_poly.entity_id
_entity_poly.type
_entity_poly.pdbx_seq_one_letter_code
_entity_poly.pdbx_strand_id
1 'polypeptide(L)'
;MRLITIPGMAHCYGGAGCDTFSKLDAINDWVSRSRPPERIVASRIGNGQTVRSRPLCAYPAVARYDGHGDMDAAASFTCVPVPGQVSEK
;
A
#
# COMPACT_ATOMS: atom_id res chain seq x y z
N MET A 1 -13.22 10.68 -1.84
CA MET A 1 -12.05 10.71 -0.92
C MET A 1 -11.55 9.29 -0.73
N ARG A 2 -10.24 9.07 -0.53
CA ARG A 2 -9.63 7.76 -0.25
C ARG A 2 -8.68 7.88 0.94
N LEU A 3 -8.77 6.95 1.88
CA LEU A 3 -7.81 6.79 2.98
C LEU A 3 -6.87 5.64 2.63
N ILE A 4 -5.56 5.88 2.71
CA ILE A 4 -4.52 4.87 2.48
C ILE A 4 -3.78 4.68 3.80
N THR A 5 -3.88 3.49 4.40
CA THR A 5 -3.17 3.16 5.64
C THR A 5 -1.81 2.54 5.31
N ILE A 6 -0.82 2.79 6.16
CA ILE A 6 0.56 2.32 5.97
C ILE A 6 0.99 1.55 7.23
N PRO A 7 0.65 0.25 7.33
CA PRO A 7 0.98 -0.54 8.51
C PRO A 7 2.49 -0.58 8.79
N GLY A 8 2.86 -0.28 10.03
CA GLY A 8 4.24 -0.27 10.49
C GLY A 8 5.05 0.97 10.14
N MET A 9 4.49 1.95 9.43
CA MET A 9 5.10 3.27 9.28
C MET A 9 5.03 4.02 10.62
N ALA A 10 6.08 4.74 10.97
CA ALA A 10 6.07 5.65 12.12
C ALA A 10 5.43 7.01 11.73
N HIS A 11 5.79 8.09 12.43
CA HIS A 11 5.28 9.42 12.10
C HIS A 11 5.86 9.91 10.77
N CYS A 12 5.06 9.82 9.70
CA CYS A 12 5.34 10.22 8.32
C CYS A 12 6.38 9.39 7.56
N TYR A 13 7.42 8.91 8.23
CA TYR A 13 8.53 8.15 7.63
C TYR A 13 9.10 7.11 8.62
N GLY A 14 9.83 6.15 8.09
CA GLY A 14 10.52 5.12 8.85
C GLY A 14 9.58 4.09 9.50
N GLY A 15 10.13 3.35 10.47
CA GLY A 15 9.45 2.24 11.13
C GLY A 15 9.69 0.89 10.45
N ALA A 16 8.86 -0.08 10.78
CA ALA A 16 8.95 -1.44 10.26
C ALA A 16 8.23 -1.62 8.92
N GLY A 17 7.40 -0.65 8.50
CA GLY A 17 6.53 -0.71 7.32
C GLY A 17 7.22 -0.35 6.00
N CYS A 18 6.43 -0.38 4.92
CA CYS A 18 6.84 0.12 3.59
C CYS A 18 6.32 1.56 3.42
N ASP A 19 7.17 2.54 3.69
CA ASP A 19 6.83 3.98 3.77
C ASP A 19 7.30 4.79 2.55
N THR A 20 8.08 4.17 1.67
CA THR A 20 8.70 4.82 0.51
C THR A 20 7.87 4.58 -0.75
N PHE A 21 7.27 5.65 -1.27
CA PHE A 21 6.53 5.69 -2.53
C PHE A 21 6.33 7.16 -2.94
N SER A 22 5.99 7.40 -4.20
CA SER A 22 5.70 8.75 -4.69
C SER A 22 4.30 9.20 -4.27
N LYS A 23 4.24 9.99 -3.19
CA LYS A 23 2.98 10.57 -2.66
C LYS A 23 2.36 11.57 -3.64
N LEU A 24 3.18 12.40 -4.26
CA LEU A 24 2.72 13.43 -5.20
C LEU A 24 2.20 12.82 -6.51
N ASP A 25 2.87 11.79 -7.05
CA ASP A 25 2.39 11.14 -8.28
C ASP A 25 1.03 10.47 -8.06
N ALA A 26 0.79 9.87 -6.89
CA ALA A 26 -0.52 9.29 -6.57
C ALA A 26 -1.66 10.33 -6.63
N ILE A 27 -1.40 11.56 -6.19
CA ILE A 27 -2.37 12.67 -6.26
C ILE A 27 -2.47 13.21 -7.70
N ASN A 28 -1.34 13.39 -8.37
CA ASN A 28 -1.30 13.88 -9.75
C ASN A 28 -2.05 12.95 -10.69
N ASP A 29 -1.85 11.63 -10.61
CA ASP A 29 -2.58 10.63 -11.39
C ASP A 29 -4.08 10.67 -11.14
N TRP A 30 -4.47 10.88 -9.88
CA TRP A 30 -5.87 10.99 -9.55
C TRP A 30 -6.49 12.20 -10.24
N VAL A 31 -5.91 13.39 -10.04
CA VAL A 31 -6.51 14.63 -10.54
C VAL A 31 -6.40 14.74 -12.06
N SER A 32 -5.22 14.48 -12.63
CA SER A 32 -4.97 14.70 -14.06
C SER A 32 -5.47 13.57 -14.96
N ARG A 33 -5.62 12.35 -14.43
CA ARG A 33 -5.96 11.16 -15.23
C ARG A 33 -7.24 10.48 -14.78
N SER A 34 -7.96 11.04 -13.80
CA SER A 34 -9.15 10.43 -13.20
C SER A 34 -8.89 9.01 -12.68
N ARG A 35 -7.68 8.75 -12.17
CA ARG A 35 -7.27 7.43 -11.64
C ARG A 35 -7.09 7.49 -10.12
N PRO A 36 -8.17 7.37 -9.33
CA PRO A 36 -8.06 7.29 -7.89
C PRO A 36 -7.21 6.06 -7.50
N PRO A 37 -6.34 6.16 -6.48
CA PRO A 37 -5.53 5.04 -6.05
C PRO A 37 -6.39 4.01 -5.30
N GLU A 38 -6.64 2.88 -5.94
CA GLU A 38 -7.16 1.66 -5.27
C GLU A 38 -6.00 0.88 -4.61
N ARG A 39 -4.80 1.01 -5.18
CA ARG A 39 -3.58 0.33 -4.75
C ARG A 39 -2.35 1.19 -5.07
N ILE A 40 -1.44 1.34 -4.12
CA ILE A 40 -0.14 2.01 -4.30
C ILE A 40 0.95 1.02 -3.89
N VAL A 41 1.93 0.76 -4.75
CA VAL A 41 3.10 -0.06 -4.34
C VAL A 41 4.05 0.82 -3.55
N ALA A 42 4.34 0.42 -2.32
CA ALA A 42 5.33 1.06 -1.46
C ALA A 42 6.46 0.09 -1.12
N SER A 43 7.63 0.67 -0.84
CA SER A 43 8.85 -0.06 -0.49
C SER A 43 9.32 0.30 0.91
N ARG A 44 10.02 -0.65 1.53
CA ARG A 44 10.92 -0.43 2.65
C ARG A 44 12.33 -0.41 2.10
N ILE A 45 13.09 0.64 2.40
CA ILE A 45 14.47 0.78 1.96
C ILE A 45 15.42 0.41 3.11
N GLY A 46 16.37 -0.47 2.83
CA GLY A 46 17.47 -0.83 3.72
C GLY A 46 18.79 -0.75 2.95
N ASN A 47 19.80 -0.08 3.51
CA ASN A 47 21.10 0.14 2.85
C ASN A 47 20.98 0.70 1.42
N GLY A 48 20.02 1.60 1.18
CA GLY A 48 19.78 2.21 -0.13
C GLY A 48 19.06 1.31 -1.16
N GLN A 49 18.65 0.10 -0.77
CA GLN A 49 17.96 -0.84 -1.66
C GLN A 49 16.57 -1.19 -1.14
N THR A 50 15.66 -1.53 -2.04
CA THR A 50 14.35 -2.07 -1.65
C THR A 50 14.56 -3.45 -1.05
N VAL A 51 14.28 -3.59 0.25
CA VAL A 51 14.37 -4.88 0.97
C VAL A 51 13.00 -5.55 1.11
N ARG A 52 11.92 -4.78 0.93
CA ARG A 52 10.55 -5.30 0.95
C ARG A 52 9.62 -4.34 0.23
N SER A 53 8.60 -4.86 -0.45
CA SER A 53 7.53 -4.08 -1.05
C SER A 53 6.16 -4.62 -0.65
N ARG A 54 5.18 -3.72 -0.52
CA ARG A 54 3.78 -4.06 -0.23
C ARG A 54 2.84 -3.18 -1.03
N PRO A 55 1.67 -3.71 -1.47
CA PRO A 55 0.58 -2.86 -1.89
C PRO A 55 -0.04 -2.19 -0.66
N LEU A 56 -0.09 -0.87 -0.65
CA LEU A 56 -0.96 -0.08 0.21
C LEU A 56 -2.34 -0.06 -0.43
N CYS A 57 -3.36 -0.42 0.34
CA CYS A 57 -4.73 -0.58 -0.15
C CYS A 57 -5.58 0.61 0.29
N ALA A 58 -6.55 0.97 -0.56
CA ALA A 58 -7.61 1.88 -0.16
C ALA A 58 -8.44 1.26 0.96
N TYR A 59 -8.55 1.96 2.09
CA TYR A 59 -9.39 1.54 3.21
C TYR A 59 -10.84 1.30 2.75
N PRO A 60 -11.53 0.24 3.23
CA PRO A 60 -11.11 -0.69 4.30
C PRO A 60 -10.32 -1.92 3.83
N ALA A 61 -9.90 -2.00 2.56
CA ALA A 61 -9.14 -3.15 2.10
C ALA A 61 -7.74 -3.22 2.74
N VAL A 62 -7.22 -4.44 2.88
CA VAL A 62 -5.88 -4.72 3.42
C VAL A 62 -5.11 -5.64 2.48
N ALA A 63 -3.79 -5.54 2.49
CA ALA A 63 -2.92 -6.43 1.74
C ALA A 63 -2.88 -7.81 2.40
N ARG A 64 -3.27 -8.85 1.65
CA ARG A 64 -3.20 -10.24 2.08
C ARG A 64 -2.26 -11.01 1.17
N TYR A 65 -1.39 -11.81 1.76
CA TYR A 65 -0.49 -12.70 1.02
C TYR A 65 -1.31 -13.76 0.29
N ASP A 66 -0.98 -14.01 -0.97
CA ASP A 66 -1.72 -14.92 -1.83
C ASP A 66 -1.44 -16.40 -1.52
N GLY A 67 -0.43 -16.68 -0.68
CA GLY A 67 -0.04 -18.03 -0.26
C GLY A 67 1.14 -18.61 -1.03
N HIS A 68 1.59 -17.91 -2.08
CA HIS A 68 2.72 -18.31 -2.92
C HIS A 68 3.57 -17.10 -3.34
N GLY A 69 4.81 -17.36 -3.78
CA GLY A 69 5.72 -16.33 -4.25
C GLY A 69 6.60 -15.76 -3.13
N ASP A 70 7.36 -14.71 -3.48
CA ASP A 70 8.25 -14.06 -2.53
C ASP A 70 7.45 -13.21 -1.54
N MET A 71 7.59 -13.49 -0.24
CA MET A 71 6.94 -12.72 0.82
C MET A 71 7.47 -11.29 0.90
N ASP A 72 8.59 -10.94 0.29
CA ASP A 72 9.09 -9.56 0.25
C ASP A 72 8.66 -8.79 -1.02
N ALA A 73 7.99 -9.44 -1.96
CA ALA A 73 7.49 -8.84 -3.19
C ALA A 73 6.01 -8.43 -3.11
N ALA A 74 5.68 -7.19 -3.50
CA ALA A 74 4.31 -6.68 -3.54
C ALA A 74 3.40 -7.45 -4.51
N ALA A 75 3.98 -8.17 -5.49
CA ALA A 75 3.24 -8.97 -6.46
C ALA A 75 2.63 -10.24 -5.85
N SER A 76 3.08 -10.67 -4.67
CA SER A 76 2.56 -11.84 -3.95
C SER A 76 1.42 -11.49 -2.99
N PHE A 77 0.85 -10.29 -3.11
CA PHE A 77 -0.19 -9.77 -2.23
C PHE A 77 -1.33 -9.13 -3.02
N THR A 78 -2.56 -9.40 -2.58
CA THR A 78 -3.78 -8.81 -3.11
C THR A 78 -4.47 -7.93 -2.07
N CYS A 79 -5.02 -6.79 -2.50
CA CYS A 79 -5.91 -5.99 -1.66
C CYS A 79 -7.26 -6.69 -1.54
N VAL A 80 -7.62 -7.12 -0.34
CA VAL A 80 -8.89 -7.80 -0.05
C VAL A 80 -9.67 -7.02 1.01
N PRO A 81 -11.02 -7.09 1.00
CA PRO A 81 -11.82 -6.56 2.09
C PRO A 81 -11.42 -7.18 3.44
N VAL A 82 -11.45 -6.41 4.52
CA VAL A 82 -11.29 -6.95 5.87
C VAL A 82 -12.52 -7.80 6.22
N PRO A 83 -12.36 -9.08 6.59
CA PRO A 83 -13.48 -9.91 7.03
C PRO A 83 -14.20 -9.27 8.21
N GLY A 84 -15.52 -9.06 8.09
CA GLY A 84 -16.35 -8.47 9.15
C GLY A 84 -16.48 -6.95 9.13
N GLN A 85 -15.81 -6.23 8.22
CA GLN A 85 -16.10 -4.81 7.98
C GLN A 85 -17.00 -4.67 6.75
N VAL A 86 -18.28 -4.39 6.98
CA VAL A 86 -19.25 -4.10 5.92
C VAL A 86 -18.92 -2.71 5.36
N SER A 87 -18.75 -2.60 4.05
CA SER A 87 -18.64 -1.29 3.38
C SER A 87 -20.03 -0.64 3.41
N GLU A 88 -20.32 0.14 4.45
CA GLU A 88 -21.45 1.06 4.41
C GLU A 88 -21.24 2.03 3.24
N LYS A 89 -22.23 2.05 2.36
CA LYS A 89 -22.21 2.76 1.09
C LYS A 89 -22.99 4.05 1.21
#